data_AF-A0A3D5Y5R4-F1
#
_entry.id   AF-A0A3D5Y5R4-F1
#
_cell.length_a   1.000
_cell.length_b   1.000
_cell.length_c   1.000
_cell.angle_alpha   90.00
_cell.angle_beta   90.00
_cell.angle_gamma   90.00
#
_symmetry.space_group_name_H-M   'P 1'
#
loop_
_entity.id
_entity.type
_entity.pdbx_description
1 polymer ?
#
loop_
_entity_poly.entity_id
_entity_poly.type
_entity_poly.pdbx_seq_one_letter_code
_entity_poly.pdbx_strand_id
1 'polypeptide(L)'
;SSGEAMVKADQKVPAVSAASIIAKTVRDHYMTSLDQRYPGYNFTGHKGYPTAHHVKTLQVLGPCPEHRQSFGPVKALSHRAIHRTNAGEAGER
;
A
#
# COMPACT_ATOMS: atom_id res chain seq x y z
N SER A 1 -7.24 -23.39 -20.77
CA SER A 1 -6.71 -23.88 -19.49
C SER A 1 -7.65 -23.42 -18.39
N SER A 2 -8.40 -24.33 -17.78
CA SER A 2 -9.19 -24.03 -16.58
C SER A 2 -8.29 -24.22 -15.37
N GLY A 3 -8.01 -23.15 -14.63
CA GLY A 3 -7.31 -23.24 -13.35
C GLY A 3 -8.28 -23.71 -12.27
N GLU A 4 -7.84 -24.63 -11.40
CA GLU A 4 -8.57 -25.04 -10.21
C GLU A 4 -8.09 -24.21 -9.02
N ALA A 5 -9.03 -23.66 -8.24
CA ALA A 5 -8.73 -22.88 -7.04
C ALA A 5 -9.14 -23.66 -5.79
N MET A 6 -8.25 -23.73 -4.80
CA MET A 6 -8.50 -24.40 -3.52
C MET A 6 -8.31 -23.45 -2.34
N VAL A 7 -9.29 -23.40 -1.45
CA VAL A 7 -9.23 -22.61 -0.20
C VAL A 7 -8.17 -23.19 0.74
N LYS A 8 -7.26 -22.32 1.21
CA LYS A 8 -6.13 -22.66 2.10
C LYS A 8 -5.20 -23.73 1.53
N ALA A 9 -4.95 -23.68 0.22
CA ALA A 9 -4.08 -24.64 -0.45
C ALA A 9 -2.63 -24.63 0.08
N ASP A 10 -2.16 -23.49 0.57
CA ASP A 10 -0.87 -23.31 1.24
C ASP A 10 -0.70 -24.17 2.50
N GLN A 11 -1.79 -24.58 3.13
CA GLN A 11 -1.80 -25.46 4.31
C GLN A 11 -1.91 -26.95 3.96
N LYS A 12 -2.28 -27.25 2.71
CA LYS A 12 -2.65 -28.61 2.26
C LYS A 12 -1.74 -29.17 1.17
N VAL A 13 -1.10 -28.30 0.39
CA VAL A 13 -0.29 -28.66 -0.77
C VAL A 13 1.13 -28.13 -0.57
N PRO A 14 2.14 -29.01 -0.45
CA PRO A 14 3.53 -28.60 -0.19
C PRO A 14 4.08 -27.60 -1.20
N ALA A 15 3.78 -27.77 -2.50
CA ALA A 15 4.24 -26.84 -3.54
C ALA A 15 3.64 -25.43 -3.39
N VAL A 16 2.36 -25.32 -2.99
CA VAL A 16 1.72 -24.03 -2.73
C VAL A 16 2.27 -23.40 -1.45
N SER A 17 2.57 -24.20 -0.44
CA SER A 17 3.24 -23.74 0.78
C SER A 17 4.62 -23.13 0.46
N ALA A 18 5.44 -23.83 -0.32
CA ALA A 18 6.75 -23.34 -0.75
C ALA A 18 6.63 -22.04 -1.57
N ALA A 19 5.66 -21.96 -2.50
CA ALA A 19 5.40 -20.75 -3.25
C ALA A 19 5.01 -19.56 -2.36
N SER A 20 4.16 -19.78 -1.35
CA SER A 20 3.77 -18.75 -0.38
C SER A 20 4.96 -18.23 0.43
N ILE A 21 5.87 -19.12 0.85
CA ILE A 21 7.11 -18.73 1.56
C ILE A 21 7.98 -17.84 0.67
N ILE A 22 8.25 -18.28 -0.56
CA ILE A 22 9.05 -17.50 -1.51
C ILE A 22 8.42 -16.13 -1.76
N ALA A 23 7.11 -16.08 -2.03
CA ALA A 23 6.40 -14.84 -2.28
C ALA A 23 6.47 -13.87 -1.08
N LYS A 24 6.30 -14.39 0.14
CA LYS A 24 6.39 -13.60 1.37
C LYS A 24 7.80 -13.05 1.59
N THR A 25 8.82 -13.90 1.48
CA THR A 25 10.22 -13.48 1.67
C THR A 25 10.61 -12.40 0.67
N VAL A 26 10.32 -12.60 -0.62
CA VAL A 26 10.60 -11.61 -1.65
C VAL A 26 9.87 -10.29 -1.39
N ARG A 27 8.59 -10.35 -0.99
CA ARG A 27 7.81 -9.14 -0.66
C ARG A 27 8.41 -8.39 0.53
N ASP A 28 8.85 -9.09 1.58
CA ASP A 28 9.41 -8.44 2.77
C ASP A 28 10.76 -7.76 2.49
N HIS A 29 11.59 -8.37 1.63
CA HIS A 29 12.79 -7.71 1.12
C HIS A 29 12.45 -6.47 0.31
N TYR A 30 11.46 -6.55 -0.58
CA TYR A 30 11.01 -5.40 -1.37
C TYR A 30 10.55 -4.24 -0.48
N MET A 31 9.79 -4.52 0.59
CA MET A 31 9.37 -3.49 1.56
C MET A 31 10.55 -2.83 2.28
N THR A 32 11.63 -3.58 2.50
CA THR A 32 12.87 -3.03 3.08
C THR A 32 13.56 -2.09 2.11
N SER A 33 13.65 -2.46 0.82
CA SER A 33 14.17 -1.56 -0.22
C SER A 33 13.30 -0.31 -0.39
N LEU A 34 11.98 -0.42 -0.27
CA LEU A 34 11.09 0.74 -0.32
C LEU A 34 11.30 1.70 0.84
N ASP A 35 11.57 1.19 2.04
CA ASP A 35 11.83 2.03 3.22
C ASP A 35 13.08 2.88 3.04
N GLN A 36 14.11 2.33 2.39
CA GLN A 36 15.31 3.07 2.01
C GLN A 36 15.03 4.11 0.92
N ARG A 37 14.19 3.76 -0.07
CA ARG A 37 13.84 4.66 -1.20
C ARG A 37 12.92 5.79 -0.78
N TYR A 38 12.02 5.53 0.17
CA TYR A 38 11.01 6.48 0.66
C TYR A 38 11.09 6.57 2.20
N PRO A 39 12.12 7.26 2.73
CA PRO A 39 12.28 7.43 4.17
C PRO A 39 11.05 8.09 4.82
N GLY A 40 10.77 7.71 6.06
CA GLY A 40 9.66 8.27 6.85
C GLY A 40 8.34 7.51 6.73
N TYR A 41 8.16 6.66 5.71
CA TYR A 41 6.96 5.83 5.57
C TYR A 41 6.95 4.62 6.52
N ASN A 42 8.11 4.09 6.93
CA ASN A 42 8.24 2.90 7.79
C ASN A 42 7.70 1.62 7.14
N PHE A 43 8.01 1.43 5.85
CA PHE A 43 7.60 0.26 5.07
C PHE A 43 8.13 -1.06 5.65
N THR A 44 9.27 -1.03 6.35
CA THR A 44 9.81 -2.18 7.07
C THR A 44 8.89 -2.64 8.20
N GLY A 45 8.21 -1.74 8.90
CA GLY A 45 7.30 -2.08 10.00
C GLY A 45 5.96 -2.63 9.55
N HIS A 46 5.26 -1.93 8.65
CA HIS A 46 3.88 -2.27 8.27
C HIS A 46 3.75 -2.97 6.91
N LYS A 47 4.83 -3.14 6.15
CA LYS A 47 4.84 -3.85 4.85
C LYS A 47 3.81 -3.36 3.82
N GLY A 48 3.46 -2.08 3.89
CA GLY A 48 2.44 -1.44 3.05
C GLY A 48 0.97 -1.67 3.48
N TYR A 49 0.70 -2.40 4.55
CA TYR A 49 -0.66 -2.52 5.10
C TYR A 49 -1.14 -1.18 5.68
N PRO A 50 -2.46 -0.89 5.64
CA PRO A 50 -3.03 0.37 6.11
C PRO A 50 -3.17 0.40 7.64
N THR A 51 -2.06 0.25 8.35
CA THR A 51 -2.03 0.44 9.80
C THR A 51 -2.34 1.89 10.16
N ALA A 52 -2.79 2.15 11.40
CA ALA A 52 -3.06 3.52 11.85
C ALA A 52 -1.86 4.46 11.66
N HIS A 53 -0.64 3.95 11.91
CA HIS A 53 0.60 4.68 11.69
C HIS A 53 0.80 5.02 10.20
N HIS A 54 0.60 4.06 9.30
CA HIS A 54 0.77 4.27 7.87
C HIS A 54 -0.27 5.26 7.31
N VAL A 55 -1.53 5.14 7.73
CA VAL A 55 -2.60 6.08 7.32
C VAL A 55 -2.29 7.49 7.82
N LYS A 56 -1.80 7.66 9.05
CA LYS A 56 -1.36 8.97 9.57
C LYS A 56 -0.19 9.52 8.76
N THR A 57 0.78 8.68 8.42
CA THR A 57 1.95 9.08 7.62
C THR A 57 1.54 9.55 6.23
N LEU A 58 0.60 8.85 5.59
CA LEU A 58 0.01 9.27 4.31
C LEU A 58 -0.67 10.65 4.38
N GLN A 59 -1.27 11.01 5.51
CA GLN A 59 -1.87 12.34 5.69
C GLN A 59 -0.82 13.45 5.79
N VAL A 60 0.39 13.13 6.24
CA VAL A 60 1.49 14.08 6.44
C VAL A 60 2.37 14.18 5.20
N LEU A 61 2.82 13.05 4.65
CA LEU A 61 3.76 12.99 3.53
C LEU A 61 3.07 12.91 2.16
N GLY A 62 1.77 12.63 2.12
CA GLY A 62 1.07 12.23 0.90
C GLY A 62 1.37 10.78 0.51
N PRO A 63 0.75 10.25 -0.57
CA PRO A 63 1.12 8.96 -1.14
C PRO A 63 2.33 9.06 -2.09
N CYS A 64 3.30 8.16 -1.95
CA CYS A 64 4.36 7.94 -2.94
C CYS A 64 3.90 7.05 -4.12
N PRO A 65 4.68 6.93 -5.22
CA PRO A 65 4.32 6.14 -6.41
C PRO A 65 4.00 4.67 -6.17
N GLU A 66 4.52 4.05 -5.10
CA GLU A 66 4.25 2.65 -4.74
C GLU A 66 2.85 2.44 -4.15
N HIS A 67 2.17 3.51 -3.76
CA HIS A 67 0.83 3.44 -3.21
C HIS A 67 -0.20 3.18 -4.29
N ARG A 68 -1.07 2.21 -4.03
CA ARG A 68 -2.21 1.89 -4.88
C ARG A 68 -3.26 3.00 -4.80
N GLN A 69 -3.34 3.80 -5.85
CA GLN A 69 -4.21 4.99 -5.91
C GLN A 69 -5.70 4.70 -5.77
N SER A 70 -6.15 3.50 -6.16
CA SER A 70 -7.55 3.09 -6.04
C SER A 70 -7.97 2.67 -4.62
N PHE A 71 -7.02 2.51 -3.68
CA PHE A 71 -7.31 2.02 -2.34
C PHE A 71 -7.83 3.14 -1.46
N GLY A 72 -8.89 2.88 -0.69
CA GLY A 72 -9.68 3.89 0.04
C GLY A 72 -8.88 5.02 0.71
N PRO A 73 -7.90 4.72 1.59
CA PRO A 73 -7.12 5.76 2.27
C PRO A 73 -6.33 6.66 1.32
N VAL A 74 -5.77 6.09 0.25
CA VAL A 74 -4.97 6.81 -0.75
C VAL A 74 -5.90 7.62 -1.66
N LYS A 75 -6.97 6.99 -2.17
CA LYS A 75 -7.97 7.64 -3.02
C LYS A 75 -8.57 8.88 -2.36
N ALA A 76 -8.88 8.79 -1.06
CA ALA A 76 -9.43 9.91 -0.30
C ALA A 76 -8.48 11.12 -0.26
N LEU A 77 -7.17 10.89 -0.19
CA LEU A 77 -6.16 11.95 -0.18
C LEU A 77 -6.00 12.60 -1.56
N SER A 78 -6.01 11.81 -2.63
CA SER A 78 -5.94 12.30 -4.01
C SER A 78 -7.16 13.16 -4.38
N HIS A 79 -8.37 12.75 -3.95
CA HIS A 79 -9.58 13.55 -4.14
C HIS A 79 -9.54 14.86 -3.32
N ARG A 80 -8.97 14.85 -2.11
CA ARG A 80 -8.89 16.05 -1.26
C ARG A 80 -7.96 17.13 -1.83
N ALA A 81 -6.92 16.73 -2.57
CA ALA A 81 -6.04 17.68 -3.26
C ALA A 81 -6.79 18.46 -4.34
N ILE A 82 -7.63 17.78 -5.14
CA ILE A 82 -8.41 18.38 -6.23
C ILE A 82 -9.43 19.40 -5.72
N HIS A 83 -10.09 19.12 -4.58
CA HIS A 83 -11.09 20.02 -4.02
C HIS A 83 -10.50 21.25 -3.29
N ARG A 84 -9.24 21.21 -2.83
CA ARG A 84 -8.59 22.40 -2.24
C ARG A 84 -8.20 23.43 -3.29
N THR A 85 -7.77 22.99 -4.47
CA THR A 85 -7.49 23.89 -5.60
C THR A 85 -8.71 24.69 -6.03
N ASN A 86 -9.92 24.14 -5.87
CA ASN A 86 -11.16 24.82 -6.29
C ASN A 86 -11.76 25.74 -5.19
N ALA A 87 -11.32 25.63 -3.93
CA ALA A 87 -11.82 26.44 -2.83
C ALA A 87 -10.98 27.72 -2.58
N GLY A 88 -9.85 27.89 -3.27
CA GLY A 88 -8.95 29.04 -3.14
C GLY A 88 -9.31 30.26 -3.99
N GLU A 89 -10.32 30.19 -4.86
CA GLU A 89 -10.71 31.30 -5.76
C GLU A 89 -11.99 32.05 -5.33
N ALA A 90 -12.64 31.64 -4.24
CA ALA A 90 -13.92 32.21 -3.80
C ALA A 90 -13.82 33.01 -2.48
N GLY A 91 -12.79 33.85 -2.35
CA GLY A 91 -12.52 34.57 -1.11
C GLY A 91 -11.71 35.86 -1.25
N GLU A 92 -12.04 36.70 -2.23
CA GLU A 92 -11.63 38.12 -2.24
C GLU A 92 -12.53 38.90 -3.20
N ARG A 93 -13.73 39.30 -2.74
CA ARG A 93 -14.45 40.55 -3.05
C ARG A 93 -15.44 40.86 -1.95
#